data_AF-A0A5P8K373-F1
#
_entry.id   AF-A0A5P8K373-F1
#
_cell.length_a   1.000
_cell.length_b   1.000
_cell.length_c   1.000
_cell.angle_alpha   90.00
_cell.angle_beta   90.00
_cell.angle_gamma   90.00
#
_symmetry.space_group_name_H-M   'P 1'
#
loop_
_entity.id
_entity.type
_entity.pdbx_description
1 polymer ?
#
loop_
_entity_poly.entity_id
_entity_poly.type
_entity_poly.pdbx_seq_one_letter_code
_entity_poly.pdbx_strand_id
1 'polypeptide(L)'
;MTTTAEHLTLVIRHWPDLQEALGGRSAPTWPPAGRMNDHLRTLDQADDEHDETHAQQLATLRAPDGRTIGYRCTHCGDVDPGHSHPVGDERDPAQIGERPIPIRLHIHETMRIVRTALADCADQTASSVQRPVMGLLPEGYPKADRVRRELLVMQERRDPRRWSWASARPDAPLTALWLLGRVQGAPGPFRPLTGPQLDHIGSVARSCAMRVEDALDVGERRATLARPCPTCGGQLHLHGGAGALPVARCTACGHVWSGQAAVA
;
A
#
# COMPACT_ATOMS: atom_id res chain seq x y z
N MET A 1 -16.72 -11.34 16.67
CA MET A 1 -16.43 -9.89 16.82
C MET A 1 -14.93 -9.76 16.90
N THR A 2 -14.31 -9.05 15.96
CA THR A 2 -12.86 -8.87 15.93
C THR A 2 -12.40 -7.96 17.08
N THR A 3 -11.37 -8.37 17.81
CA THR A 3 -10.84 -7.63 18.97
C THR A 3 -9.90 -6.50 18.54
N THR A 4 -9.63 -5.52 19.42
CA THR A 4 -8.62 -4.46 19.15
C THR A 4 -7.24 -5.06 18.85
N ALA A 5 -6.86 -6.12 19.56
CA ALA A 5 -5.59 -6.81 19.33
C ALA A 5 -5.52 -7.44 17.94
N GLU A 6 -6.63 -8.00 17.45
CA GLU A 6 -6.71 -8.56 16.10
C GLU A 6 -6.56 -7.49 15.02
N HIS A 7 -7.23 -6.34 15.15
CA HIS A 7 -7.08 -5.23 14.19
C HIS A 7 -5.64 -4.71 14.12
N LEU A 8 -4.96 -4.54 15.28
CA LEU A 8 -3.55 -4.12 15.31
C LEU A 8 -2.64 -5.18 14.69
N THR A 9 -2.90 -6.46 14.98
CA THR A 9 -2.15 -7.58 14.39
C THR A 9 -2.32 -7.64 12.88
N LEU A 10 -3.53 -7.35 12.38
CA LEU A 10 -3.83 -7.28 10.95
C LEU A 10 -2.97 -6.22 10.27
N VAL A 11 -2.94 -5.00 10.81
CA VAL A 11 -2.10 -3.92 10.27
C VAL A 11 -0.63 -4.30 10.25
N ILE A 12 -0.11 -4.92 11.33
CA ILE A 12 1.29 -5.37 11.39
C ILE A 12 1.58 -6.41 10.31
N ARG A 13 0.69 -7.40 10.13
CA ARG A 13 0.88 -8.52 9.19
C ARG A 13 0.81 -8.09 7.73
N HIS A 14 -0.11 -7.18 7.38
CA HIS A 14 -0.35 -6.77 6.00
C HIS A 14 0.43 -5.53 5.56
N TRP A 15 1.22 -4.92 6.46
CA TRP A 15 2.07 -3.80 6.08
C TRP A 15 3.12 -4.14 5.01
N PRO A 16 3.81 -5.29 5.05
CA PRO A 16 4.69 -5.71 3.96
C PRO A 16 3.96 -5.85 2.63
N ASP A 17 2.73 -6.37 2.63
CA ASP A 17 1.90 -6.50 1.42
C ASP A 17 1.58 -5.12 0.81
N LEU A 18 1.33 -4.11 1.66
CA LEU A 18 1.16 -2.73 1.19
C LEU A 18 2.46 -2.15 0.60
N GLN A 19 3.62 -2.46 1.21
CA GLN A 19 4.92 -2.03 0.69
C GLN A 19 5.22 -2.68 -0.67
N GLU A 20 4.89 -3.96 -0.84
CA GLU A 20 5.01 -4.67 -2.10
C GLU A 20 4.04 -4.11 -3.15
N ALA A 21 2.77 -3.91 -2.78
CA ALA A 21 1.75 -3.33 -3.65
C ALA A 21 2.10 -1.90 -4.09
N LEU A 22 2.82 -1.13 -3.25
CA LEU A 22 3.29 0.21 -3.59
C LEU A 22 4.28 0.20 -4.76
N GLY A 23 5.13 -0.82 -4.86
CA GLY A 23 6.12 -1.01 -5.93
C GLY A 23 5.58 -1.76 -7.16
N GLY A 24 4.39 -2.35 -7.07
CA GLY A 24 3.76 -3.10 -8.16
C GLY A 24 3.12 -2.19 -9.22
N ARG A 25 3.20 -2.58 -10.50
CA ARG A 25 2.45 -1.95 -11.60
C ARG A 25 0.96 -1.92 -11.22
N SER A 26 0.28 -0.79 -11.45
CA SER A 26 -1.14 -0.63 -11.13
C SER A 26 -1.96 -1.80 -11.69
N ALA A 27 -2.53 -2.61 -10.81
CA ALA A 27 -3.64 -3.46 -11.20
C ALA A 27 -4.80 -2.52 -11.59
N PRO A 28 -5.60 -2.88 -12.62
CA PRO A 28 -6.74 -2.05 -13.00
C PRO A 28 -7.61 -1.79 -11.76
N THR A 29 -7.81 -0.51 -11.45
CA THR A 29 -8.58 -0.04 -10.29
C THR A 29 -9.97 -0.68 -10.31
N TRP A 30 -10.40 -1.22 -9.18
CA TRP A 30 -11.71 -1.86 -9.04
C TRP A 30 -12.70 -0.96 -8.28
N PRO A 31 -13.95 -0.80 -8.76
CA PRO A 31 -14.36 -1.07 -10.13
C PRO A 31 -13.68 -0.06 -11.08
N PRO A 32 -13.38 -0.45 -12.33
CA PRO A 32 -12.77 0.47 -13.30
C PRO A 32 -13.70 1.66 -13.49
N ALA A 33 -13.23 2.84 -13.08
CA ALA A 33 -13.92 4.09 -13.29
C ALA A 33 -13.75 4.49 -14.76
N GLY A 34 -14.67 4.04 -15.60
CA GLY A 34 -14.64 4.25 -17.05
C GLY A 34 -15.37 3.11 -17.75
N ARG A 35 -16.05 3.39 -18.87
CA ARG A 35 -16.84 2.39 -19.59
C ARG A 35 -15.97 1.18 -19.92
N MET A 36 -16.22 0.06 -19.23
CA MET A 36 -15.60 -1.26 -19.40
C MET A 36 -15.40 -1.69 -20.87
N ASN A 37 -16.24 -1.20 -21.78
CA ASN A 37 -16.11 -1.36 -23.24
C ASN A 37 -14.77 -0.89 -23.81
N ASP A 38 -14.18 0.20 -23.30
CA ASP A 38 -12.91 0.69 -23.82
C ASP A 38 -11.76 -0.22 -23.41
N HIS A 39 -11.83 -0.79 -22.20
CA HIS A 39 -10.81 -1.72 -21.72
C HIS A 39 -10.83 -3.05 -22.47
N LEU A 40 -12.03 -3.58 -22.76
CA LEU A 40 -12.17 -4.81 -23.56
C LEU A 40 -11.66 -4.62 -25.00
N ARG A 41 -11.98 -3.48 -25.63
CA ARG A 41 -11.53 -3.17 -27.00
C ARG A 41 -10.01 -3.05 -27.12
N THR A 42 -9.32 -2.57 -26.08
CA THR A 42 -7.85 -2.50 -26.05
C THR A 42 -7.20 -3.89 -25.94
N LEU A 43 -7.86 -4.84 -25.26
CA LEU A 43 -7.37 -6.22 -25.15
C LEU A 43 -7.55 -6.98 -26.46
N ASP A 44 -8.70 -6.83 -27.12
CA ASP A 44 -8.95 -7.46 -28.43
C ASP A 44 -7.98 -6.97 -29.52
N GLN A 45 -7.56 -5.71 -29.49
CA GLN A 45 -6.57 -5.17 -30.44
C GLN A 45 -5.14 -5.68 -30.23
N ALA A 46 -4.79 -6.10 -29.01
CA ALA A 46 -3.43 -6.54 -28.69
C ALA A 46 -3.17 -8.01 -29.10
N ASP A 47 -4.23 -8.82 -29.23
CA ASP A 47 -4.13 -10.23 -29.62
C ASP A 47 -4.02 -10.42 -31.15
N ASP A 48 -4.44 -9.43 -31.95
CA ASP A 48 -4.48 -9.53 -33.43
C ASP A 48 -3.18 -9.09 -34.15
N GLU A 49 -2.20 -8.47 -33.47
CA GLU A 49 -0.99 -7.88 -34.09
C GLU A 49 0.34 -8.53 -33.66
N HIS A 50 0.50 -9.85 -33.78
CA HIS A 50 1.80 -10.53 -33.63
C HIS A 50 2.37 -11.02 -34.97
N ASP A 51 2.78 -10.08 -35.83
CA ASP A 51 3.71 -10.33 -36.94
C ASP A 51 5.02 -9.54 -36.70
N GLU A 52 6.14 -10.19 -37.02
CA GLU A 52 7.58 -9.89 -36.77
C GLU A 52 8.01 -8.42 -36.72
N THR A 53 7.61 -7.67 -35.69
CA THR A 53 8.02 -6.29 -35.45
C THR A 53 8.92 -6.24 -34.22
N HIS A 54 10.19 -5.84 -34.41
CA HIS A 54 11.13 -5.61 -33.32
C HIS A 54 11.41 -4.11 -33.18
N ALA A 55 11.61 -3.66 -31.94
CA ALA A 55 11.93 -2.26 -31.66
C ALA A 55 13.31 -1.88 -32.22
N GLN A 56 13.43 -0.66 -32.73
CA GLN A 56 14.69 -0.14 -33.25
C GLN A 56 15.74 -0.01 -32.12
N GLN A 57 16.84 -0.76 -32.23
CA GLN A 57 18.01 -0.60 -31.34
C GLN A 57 19.23 -0.31 -32.21
N LEU A 58 19.80 0.89 -32.11
CA LEU A 58 20.87 1.34 -33.00
C LEU A 58 22.25 1.27 -32.34
N ALA A 59 23.20 0.64 -33.02
CA ALA A 59 24.63 0.75 -32.72
C ALA A 59 25.28 1.76 -33.66
N THR A 60 26.04 2.70 -33.09
CA THR A 60 26.79 3.71 -33.86
C THR A 60 27.98 3.05 -34.57
N LEU A 61 28.07 3.25 -35.89
CA LEU A 61 29.23 2.87 -36.69
C LEU A 61 30.22 4.03 -36.73
N ARG A 62 31.49 3.74 -36.41
CA ARG A 62 32.58 4.73 -36.41
C ARG A 62 33.70 4.32 -37.36
N ALA A 63 34.27 5.31 -38.05
CA ALA A 63 35.47 5.16 -38.85
C ALA A 63 36.74 5.08 -37.95
N PRO A 64 37.88 4.64 -38.49
CA PRO A 64 39.13 4.49 -37.74
C PRO A 64 39.67 5.79 -37.14
N ASP A 65 39.29 6.94 -37.71
CA ASP A 65 39.58 8.29 -37.20
C ASP A 65 38.64 8.73 -36.05
N GLY A 66 37.70 7.87 -35.65
CA GLY A 66 36.72 8.10 -34.59
C GLY A 66 35.45 8.82 -35.04
N ARG A 67 35.33 9.21 -36.32
CA ARG A 67 34.16 9.91 -36.86
C ARG A 67 32.98 8.95 -37.05
N THR A 68 31.78 9.36 -36.66
CA THR A 68 30.55 8.58 -36.89
C THR A 68 30.23 8.54 -38.38
N ILE A 69 30.07 7.33 -38.93
CA ILE A 69 29.78 7.08 -40.36
C ILE A 69 28.36 6.57 -40.61
N GLY A 70 27.65 6.12 -39.57
CA GLY A 70 26.27 5.66 -39.69
C GLY A 70 25.75 4.98 -38.44
N TYR A 71 24.58 4.36 -38.56
CA TYR A 71 23.95 3.56 -37.51
C TYR A 71 23.51 2.23 -38.11
N ARG A 72 23.61 1.15 -37.35
CA ARG A 72 23.06 -0.17 -37.71
C ARG A 72 22.10 -0.68 -36.65
N CYS A 73 21.05 -1.37 -37.02
CA CYS A 73 20.20 -2.05 -36.03
C CYS A 73 20.96 -3.24 -35.40
N THR A 74 20.99 -3.34 -34.08
CA THR A 74 21.63 -4.47 -33.37
C THR A 74 20.85 -5.77 -33.51
N HIS A 75 19.56 -5.72 -33.87
CA HIS A 75 18.71 -6.90 -33.94
C HIS A 75 18.64 -7.53 -35.34
N CYS A 76 18.52 -6.73 -36.41
CA CYS A 76 18.47 -7.24 -37.79
C CYS A 76 19.74 -6.96 -38.61
N GLY A 77 20.65 -6.10 -38.13
CA GLY A 77 21.91 -5.79 -38.82
C GLY A 77 21.81 -4.78 -39.96
N ASP A 78 20.61 -4.26 -40.26
CA ASP A 78 20.39 -3.34 -41.39
C ASP A 78 21.05 -1.97 -41.23
N VAL A 79 21.48 -1.41 -42.36
CA VAL A 79 22.22 -0.15 -42.50
C VAL A 79 21.57 0.74 -43.59
N ASP A 80 20.26 0.98 -43.54
CA ASP A 80 19.58 2.06 -44.30
C ASP A 80 18.12 2.26 -43.84
N PRO A 81 17.44 3.41 -44.09
CA PRO A 81 16.16 3.78 -43.46
C PRO A 81 14.93 3.14 -44.12
N GLY A 82 15.10 2.16 -45.00
CA GLY A 82 14.03 1.59 -45.82
C GLY A 82 13.12 0.57 -45.14
N HIS A 83 13.39 0.21 -43.88
CA HIS A 83 12.51 -0.64 -43.08
C HIS A 83 11.93 0.16 -41.91
N SER A 84 10.60 0.22 -41.86
CA SER A 84 9.83 0.85 -40.80
C SER A 84 9.99 0.03 -39.51
N HIS A 85 11.05 0.30 -38.77
CA HIS A 85 11.14 -0.16 -37.40
C HIS A 85 10.15 0.68 -36.58
N PRO A 86 9.32 0.08 -35.70
CA PRO A 86 8.67 0.85 -34.67
C PRO A 86 9.77 1.57 -33.87
N VAL A 87 9.64 2.90 -33.76
CA VAL A 87 10.52 3.71 -32.91
C VAL A 87 10.46 3.07 -31.52
N GLY A 88 11.60 2.63 -30.98
CA GLY A 88 11.63 2.06 -29.64
C GLY A 88 11.04 3.05 -28.64
N ASP A 89 10.57 2.57 -27.49
CA ASP A 89 9.92 3.36 -26.42
C ASP A 89 10.76 4.54 -25.86
N GLU A 90 11.90 4.86 -26.46
CA GLU A 90 12.73 6.01 -26.15
C GLU A 90 12.10 7.31 -26.69
N ARG A 91 11.16 7.83 -25.90
CA ARG A 91 10.83 9.25 -25.69
C ARG A 91 10.47 10.07 -26.94
N ASP A 92 9.17 10.21 -27.18
CA ASP A 92 8.62 11.30 -27.99
C ASP A 92 8.51 12.60 -27.16
N PRO A 93 9.23 13.68 -27.50
CA PRO A 93 9.11 14.97 -26.82
C PRO A 93 7.76 15.68 -27.06
N ALA A 94 6.90 15.22 -27.97
CA ALA A 94 5.57 15.77 -28.22
C ALA A 94 4.46 15.11 -27.39
N GLN A 95 4.79 14.14 -26.54
CA GLN A 95 3.81 13.35 -25.78
C GLN A 95 3.22 14.14 -24.60
N ILE A 96 2.08 14.80 -24.82
CA ILE A 96 1.21 15.34 -23.76
C ILE A 96 0.12 14.30 -23.50
N GLY A 97 0.32 13.46 -22.48
CA GLY A 97 -0.61 12.41 -22.06
C GLY A 97 -0.23 11.84 -20.69
N GLU A 98 -1.24 11.52 -19.88
CA GLU A 98 -1.11 11.01 -18.52
C GLU A 98 -0.25 9.74 -18.47
N ARG A 99 0.85 9.79 -17.72
CA ARG A 99 1.69 8.62 -17.44
C ARG A 99 1.01 7.72 -16.40
N PRO A 100 1.12 6.38 -16.49
CA PRO A 100 0.86 5.53 -15.34
C PRO A 100 1.87 5.89 -14.24
N ILE A 101 1.35 6.35 -13.12
CA ILE A 101 2.14 6.81 -11.97
C ILE A 101 2.91 5.59 -11.43
N PRO A 102 4.25 5.64 -11.29
CA PRO A 102 5.06 4.48 -10.88
C PRO A 102 4.80 4.00 -9.45
N ILE A 103 3.93 4.69 -8.71
CA ILE A 103 3.43 4.29 -7.40
C ILE A 103 1.92 4.25 -7.45
N ARG A 104 1.33 3.21 -6.85
CA ARG A 104 -0.11 3.17 -6.61
C ARG A 104 -0.45 4.26 -5.58
N LEU A 105 -0.83 5.45 -6.05
CA LEU A 105 -1.08 6.61 -5.18
C LEU A 105 -2.08 6.32 -4.06
N HIS A 106 -3.10 5.50 -4.32
CA HIS A 106 -4.07 5.11 -3.30
C HIS A 106 -3.46 4.25 -2.18
N ILE A 107 -2.52 3.34 -2.51
CA ILE A 107 -1.76 2.56 -1.52
C ILE A 107 -0.87 3.49 -0.71
N HIS A 108 -0.13 4.38 -1.39
CA HIS A 108 0.73 5.36 -0.73
C HIS A 108 -0.06 6.25 0.24
N GLU A 109 -1.21 6.76 -0.20
CA GLU A 109 -2.06 7.60 0.64
C GLU A 109 -2.67 6.82 1.80
N THR A 110 -3.08 5.58 1.58
CA THR A 110 -3.54 4.69 2.65
C THR A 110 -2.45 4.48 3.71
N MET A 111 -1.24 4.15 3.28
CA MET A 111 -0.10 3.99 4.18
C MET A 111 0.17 5.27 4.98
N ARG A 112 0.12 6.44 4.33
CA ARG A 112 0.32 7.73 5.00
C ARG A 112 -0.76 8.01 6.05
N ILE A 113 -2.03 7.77 5.72
CA ILE A 113 -3.16 7.96 6.62
C ILE A 113 -3.04 7.02 7.84
N VAL A 114 -2.78 5.72 7.60
CA VAL A 114 -2.64 4.72 8.66
C VAL A 114 -1.46 5.04 9.58
N ARG A 115 -0.31 5.41 9.01
CA ARG A 115 0.88 5.81 9.79
C ARG A 115 0.58 7.00 10.70
N THR A 116 -0.03 8.05 10.16
CA THR A 116 -0.37 9.25 10.93
C THR A 116 -1.37 8.92 12.04
N ALA A 117 -2.45 8.21 11.72
CA ALA A 117 -3.48 7.87 12.70
C ALA A 117 -2.94 7.03 13.87
N LEU A 118 -2.09 6.03 13.58
CA LEU A 118 -1.46 5.23 14.62
C LEU A 118 -0.45 6.02 15.44
N ALA A 119 0.37 6.86 14.80
CA ALA A 119 1.37 7.68 15.48
C ALA A 119 0.71 8.68 16.44
N ASP A 120 -0.34 9.37 15.98
CA ASP A 120 -1.05 10.34 16.81
C ASP A 120 -1.79 9.65 17.97
N CYS A 121 -2.35 8.45 17.73
CA CYS A 121 -2.94 7.63 18.80
C CYS A 121 -1.89 7.17 19.82
N ALA A 122 -0.70 6.78 19.37
CA ALA A 122 0.42 6.41 20.24
C ALA A 122 0.93 7.60 21.04
N ASP A 123 1.03 8.79 20.43
CA ASP A 123 1.39 10.05 21.11
C ASP A 123 0.38 10.36 22.23
N GLN A 124 -0.92 10.35 21.92
CA GLN A 124 -1.98 10.62 22.90
C GLN A 124 -2.00 9.57 24.02
N THR A 125 -1.84 8.29 23.67
CA THR A 125 -1.78 7.21 24.65
C THR A 125 -0.54 7.36 25.53
N ALA A 126 0.64 7.56 24.95
CA ALA A 126 1.89 7.72 25.68
C ALA A 126 1.86 8.91 26.64
N SER A 127 1.33 10.06 26.21
CA SER A 127 1.24 11.25 27.08
C SER A 127 0.39 11.01 28.33
N SER A 128 -0.58 10.09 28.28
CA SER A 128 -1.47 9.79 29.40
C SER A 128 -1.00 8.61 30.26
N VAL A 129 -0.46 7.55 29.66
CA VAL A 129 -0.13 6.30 30.37
C VAL A 129 1.35 6.10 30.67
N GLN A 130 2.26 6.74 29.92
CA GLN A 130 3.68 6.57 30.14
C GLN A 130 4.11 7.34 31.40
N ARG A 131 4.71 6.62 32.35
CA ARG A 131 5.21 7.23 33.58
C ARG A 131 6.43 8.10 33.27
N PRO A 132 6.60 9.24 33.96
CA PRO A 132 7.80 10.05 33.79
C PRO A 132 9.04 9.21 34.12
N VAL A 133 10.15 9.52 33.46
CA VAL A 133 11.45 8.95 33.81
C VAL A 133 11.76 9.33 35.25
N MET A 134 12.38 8.41 35.97
CA MET A 134 12.85 8.62 37.32
C MET A 134 13.74 9.87 37.42
N GLY A 135 13.50 10.69 38.45
CA GLY A 135 14.32 11.86 38.73
C GLY A 135 15.70 11.51 39.29
N LEU A 136 16.65 12.43 39.10
CA LEU A 136 17.96 12.38 39.75
C LEU A 136 17.81 12.59 41.27
N LEU A 137 18.77 12.07 42.03
CA LEU A 137 18.83 12.32 43.47
C LEU A 137 19.42 13.71 43.75
N PRO A 138 18.87 14.48 44.70
CA PRO A 138 19.42 15.77 45.13
C PRO A 138 20.84 15.66 45.69
N GLU A 139 21.56 16.79 45.73
CA GLU A 139 22.97 16.85 46.14
C GLU A 139 23.28 16.39 47.57
N GLY A 140 22.29 16.47 48.48
CA GLY A 140 22.43 15.99 49.87
C GLY A 140 22.56 14.47 50.02
N TYR A 141 22.37 13.69 48.95
CA TYR A 141 22.55 12.24 48.97
C TYR A 141 24.02 11.83 48.74
N PRO A 142 24.46 10.69 49.31
CA PRO A 142 25.80 10.16 49.08
C PRO A 142 26.14 10.07 47.59
N LYS A 143 27.38 10.44 47.22
CA LYS A 143 27.83 10.45 45.82
C LYS A 143 27.63 9.10 45.13
N ALA A 144 27.91 8.00 45.83
CA ALA A 144 27.74 6.65 45.28
C ALA A 144 26.27 6.36 44.89
N ASP A 145 25.32 6.80 45.70
CA ASP A 145 23.88 6.62 45.43
C ASP A 145 23.40 7.51 44.28
N ARG A 146 23.92 8.75 44.20
CA ARG A 146 23.64 9.64 43.07
C ARG A 146 24.12 9.06 41.75
N VAL A 147 25.38 8.59 41.70
CA VAL A 147 25.94 7.92 40.50
C VAL A 147 25.15 6.67 40.14
N ARG A 148 24.75 5.85 41.12
CA ARG A 148 23.89 4.68 40.88
C ARG A 148 22.54 5.09 40.30
N ARG A 149 21.91 6.15 40.84
CA ARG A 149 20.64 6.68 40.31
C ARG A 149 20.80 7.21 38.90
N GLU A 150 21.86 7.95 38.59
CA GLU A 150 22.14 8.47 37.25
C GLU A 150 22.22 7.36 36.21
N LEU A 151 22.90 6.25 36.53
CA LEU A 151 22.96 5.08 35.65
C LEU A 151 21.58 4.47 35.40
N LEU A 152 20.74 4.32 36.44
CA LEU A 152 19.37 3.83 36.30
C LEU A 152 18.50 4.76 35.46
N VAL A 153 18.63 6.07 35.64
CA VAL A 153 17.94 7.07 34.82
C VAL A 153 18.38 7.00 33.36
N MET A 154 19.67 6.82 33.09
CA MET A 154 20.17 6.63 31.73
C MET A 154 19.64 5.34 31.08
N GLN A 155 19.58 4.23 31.83
CA GLN A 155 19.00 2.98 31.35
C GLN A 155 17.51 3.14 31.05
N GLU A 156 16.76 3.78 31.96
CA GLU A 156 15.32 4.01 31.78
C GLU A 156 15.04 4.94 30.59
N ARG A 157 15.84 5.99 30.35
CA ARG A 157 15.71 6.84 29.16
C ARG A 157 15.94 6.09 27.85
N ARG A 158 16.75 5.03 27.88
CA ARG A 158 17.08 4.17 26.73
C ARG A 158 16.19 2.93 26.64
N ASP A 159 15.19 2.77 27.52
CA ASP A 159 14.29 1.63 27.47
C ASP A 159 13.54 1.62 26.12
N PRO A 160 13.74 0.60 25.26
CA PRO A 160 13.12 0.54 23.94
C PRO A 160 11.59 0.43 23.99
N ARG A 161 11.02 0.10 25.14
CA ARG A 161 9.55 0.04 25.33
C ARG A 161 8.93 1.43 25.46
N ARG A 162 9.72 2.45 25.84
CA ARG A 162 9.21 3.81 25.99
C ARG A 162 8.96 4.43 24.63
N TRP A 163 7.78 5.01 24.49
CA TRP A 163 7.48 5.84 23.34
C TRP A 163 8.20 7.18 23.46
N SER A 164 8.80 7.64 22.36
CA SER A 164 9.58 8.87 22.28
C SER A 164 9.13 9.70 21.09
N TRP A 165 8.78 10.96 21.36
CA TRP A 165 8.36 11.94 20.36
C TRP A 165 9.56 12.61 19.69
N ALA A 166 10.75 12.52 20.31
CA ALA A 166 11.97 13.24 19.91
C ALA A 166 12.83 12.46 18.91
N SER A 167 12.55 11.18 18.71
CA SER A 167 13.18 10.34 17.68
C SER A 167 12.38 10.38 16.38
N ALA A 168 12.99 9.99 15.26
CA ALA A 168 12.24 9.74 14.02
C ALA A 168 11.02 8.86 14.34
N ARG A 169 9.81 9.32 13.93
CA ARG A 169 8.57 8.61 14.23
C ARG A 169 8.68 7.17 13.70
N PRO A 170 8.45 6.14 14.53
CA PRO A 170 8.45 4.76 14.09
C PRO A 170 7.45 4.55 12.95
N ASP A 171 7.73 3.61 12.06
CA ASP A 171 6.77 3.25 11.00
C ASP A 171 5.52 2.59 11.61
N ALA A 172 4.46 2.46 10.81
CA ALA A 172 3.15 1.97 11.27
C ALA A 172 3.21 0.61 12.00
N PRO A 173 3.99 -0.41 11.57
CA PRO A 173 4.04 -1.70 12.27
C PRO A 173 4.60 -1.60 13.68
N LEU A 174 5.68 -0.83 13.85
CA LEU A 174 6.30 -0.64 15.17
C LEU A 174 5.37 0.14 16.10
N THR A 175 4.66 1.13 15.55
CA THR A 175 3.66 1.91 16.28
C THR A 175 2.47 1.03 16.70
N ALA A 176 1.94 0.23 15.78
CA ALA A 176 0.86 -0.73 16.05
C ALA A 176 1.29 -1.79 17.07
N LEU A 177 2.53 -2.28 17.00
CA LEU A 177 3.09 -3.24 17.96
C LEU A 177 3.19 -2.62 19.36
N TRP A 178 3.61 -1.35 19.46
CA TRP A 178 3.65 -0.64 20.72
C TRP A 178 2.25 -0.50 21.35
N LEU A 179 1.26 -0.10 20.55
CA LEU A 179 -0.15 -0.02 20.98
C LEU A 179 -0.70 -1.39 21.38
N LEU A 180 -0.37 -2.44 20.64
CA LEU A 180 -0.78 -3.82 20.93
C LEU A 180 -0.27 -4.26 22.30
N GLY A 181 0.99 -3.97 22.60
CA GLY A 181 1.57 -4.23 23.92
C GLY A 181 0.83 -3.49 25.04
N ARG A 182 0.29 -2.29 24.79
CA ARG A 182 -0.53 -1.58 25.78
C ARG A 182 -1.89 -2.23 25.99
N VAL A 183 -2.57 -2.59 24.90
CA VAL A 183 -3.86 -3.29 24.93
C VAL A 183 -3.75 -4.64 25.66
N GLN A 184 -2.63 -5.35 25.48
CA GLN A 184 -2.37 -6.64 26.14
C GLN A 184 -1.83 -6.52 27.58
N GLY A 185 -1.63 -5.30 28.10
CA GLY A 185 -1.13 -5.10 29.45
C GLY A 185 0.35 -5.48 29.62
N ALA A 186 1.15 -5.40 28.56
CA ALA A 186 2.58 -5.74 28.62
C ALA A 186 3.31 -4.88 29.66
N PRO A 187 4.21 -5.47 30.47
CA PRO A 187 4.86 -4.80 31.58
C PRO A 187 5.79 -3.68 31.10
N GLY A 188 6.02 -2.70 31.97
CA GLY A 188 6.96 -1.61 31.71
C GLY A 188 6.59 -0.34 32.47
N PRO A 189 7.21 0.81 32.11
CA PRO A 189 6.98 2.10 32.76
C PRO A 189 5.63 2.74 32.39
N PHE A 190 4.55 1.97 32.43
CA PHE A 190 3.21 2.39 32.00
C PHE A 190 2.21 2.22 33.14
N ARG A 191 1.18 3.05 33.13
CA ARG A 191 -0.04 2.84 33.90
C ARG A 191 -0.98 1.93 33.08
N PRO A 192 -1.86 1.15 33.73
CA PRO A 192 -2.92 0.43 33.03
C PRO A 192 -3.78 1.39 32.21
N LEU A 193 -4.26 0.95 31.04
CA LEU A 193 -5.21 1.70 30.24
C LEU A 193 -6.57 1.76 30.95
N THR A 194 -7.25 2.89 30.81
CA THR A 194 -8.66 3.03 31.19
C THR A 194 -9.57 2.50 30.08
N GLY A 195 -10.84 2.21 30.38
CA GLY A 195 -11.84 1.81 29.39
C GLY A 195 -11.93 2.78 28.19
N PRO A 196 -12.08 4.09 28.41
CA PRO A 196 -12.11 5.07 27.32
C PRO A 196 -10.84 5.08 26.45
N GLN A 197 -9.67 4.84 27.04
CA GLN A 197 -8.42 4.73 26.28
C GLN A 197 -8.40 3.47 25.41
N LEU A 198 -8.87 2.33 25.95
CA LEU A 198 -9.02 1.08 25.19
C LEU A 198 -9.99 1.24 24.02
N ASP A 199 -11.13 1.90 24.24
CA ASP A 199 -12.13 2.16 23.21
C ASP A 199 -11.58 3.07 22.10
N HIS A 200 -10.85 4.12 22.47
CA HIS A 200 -10.22 5.01 21.51
C HIS A 200 -9.18 4.27 20.64
N ILE A 201 -8.28 3.49 21.26
CA ILE A 201 -7.32 2.66 20.52
C ILE A 201 -8.05 1.65 19.64
N GLY A 202 -9.13 1.04 20.15
CA GLY A 202 -9.96 0.11 19.39
C GLY A 202 -10.59 0.72 18.13
N SER A 203 -11.10 1.95 18.24
CA SER A 203 -11.68 2.69 17.11
C SER A 203 -10.64 3.02 16.04
N VAL A 204 -9.47 3.53 16.46
CA VAL A 204 -8.36 3.84 15.54
C VAL A 204 -7.83 2.57 14.87
N ALA A 205 -7.59 1.51 15.65
CA ALA A 205 -7.11 0.23 15.13
C ALA A 205 -8.06 -0.38 14.10
N ARG A 206 -9.37 -0.40 14.39
CA ARG A 206 -10.40 -0.87 13.45
C ARG A 206 -10.39 -0.04 12.17
N SER A 207 -10.36 1.27 12.30
CA SER A 207 -10.34 2.20 11.15
C SER A 207 -9.10 2.00 10.28
N CYS A 208 -7.94 1.72 10.89
CA CYS A 208 -6.72 1.41 10.17
C CYS A 208 -6.80 0.05 9.47
N ALA A 209 -7.26 -1.00 10.18
CA ALA A 209 -7.40 -2.34 9.62
C ALA A 209 -8.32 -2.33 8.39
N MET A 210 -9.50 -1.70 8.48
CA MET A 210 -10.41 -1.58 7.33
C MET A 210 -9.75 -0.91 6.13
N ARG A 211 -8.96 0.16 6.35
CA ARG A 211 -8.24 0.83 5.25
C ARG A 211 -7.18 -0.07 4.62
N VAL A 212 -6.47 -0.85 5.43
CA VAL A 212 -5.46 -1.81 4.93
C VAL A 212 -6.14 -2.90 4.10
N GLU A 213 -7.22 -3.48 4.61
CA GLU A 213 -8.02 -4.50 3.90
C GLU A 213 -8.60 -3.95 2.59
N ASP A 214 -9.16 -2.74 2.62
CA ASP A 214 -9.68 -2.06 1.45
C ASP A 214 -8.56 -1.78 0.43
N ALA A 215 -7.41 -1.27 0.87
CA ALA A 215 -6.31 -0.94 -0.03
C ALA A 215 -5.72 -2.18 -0.71
N LEU A 216 -5.62 -3.30 0.01
CA LEU A 216 -5.11 -4.55 -0.54
C LEU A 216 -6.16 -5.36 -1.30
N ASP A 217 -7.42 -4.89 -1.34
CA ASP A 217 -8.54 -5.65 -1.90
C ASP A 217 -8.64 -7.06 -1.30
N VAL A 218 -8.34 -7.21 0.00
CA VAL A 218 -8.36 -8.51 0.71
C VAL A 218 -9.77 -8.86 1.22
N GLY A 219 -10.69 -7.90 1.19
CA GLY A 219 -12.09 -8.08 1.58
C GLY A 219 -13.03 -8.45 0.42
N GLU A 220 -14.07 -9.24 0.71
CA GLU A 220 -15.20 -9.43 -0.20
C GLU A 220 -15.92 -8.08 -0.39
N ARG A 221 -15.95 -7.60 -1.63
CA ARG A 221 -16.64 -6.38 -2.06
C ARG A 221 -17.92 -6.71 -2.79
N ARG A 222 -18.99 -5.98 -2.46
CA ARG A 222 -20.28 -6.05 -3.16
C ARG A 222 -20.65 -4.69 -3.73
N ALA A 223 -20.88 -4.64 -5.04
CA ALA A 223 -21.41 -3.46 -5.74
C ALA A 223 -22.79 -3.77 -6.35
N THR A 224 -23.64 -2.75 -6.48
CA THR A 224 -24.88 -2.86 -7.28
C THR A 224 -24.60 -2.36 -8.69
N LEU A 225 -24.92 -3.14 -9.71
CA LEU A 225 -24.82 -2.69 -11.10
C LEU A 225 -26.03 -1.84 -11.48
N ALA A 226 -25.79 -0.73 -12.17
CA ALA A 226 -26.84 0.14 -12.71
C ALA A 226 -27.66 -0.53 -13.83
N ARG A 227 -27.08 -1.55 -14.48
CA ARG A 227 -27.77 -2.33 -15.52
C ARG A 227 -28.70 -3.37 -14.88
N PRO A 228 -29.97 -3.46 -15.31
CA PRO A 228 -30.88 -4.51 -14.86
C PRO A 228 -30.52 -5.86 -15.49
N CYS A 229 -30.99 -6.94 -14.87
CA CYS A 229 -30.78 -8.29 -15.36
C CYS A 229 -31.34 -8.45 -16.78
N PRO A 230 -30.55 -8.93 -17.75
CA PRO A 230 -31.01 -9.09 -19.13
C PRO A 230 -32.12 -10.15 -19.26
N THR A 231 -32.22 -11.08 -18.32
CA THR A 231 -33.22 -12.16 -18.34
C THR A 231 -34.54 -11.78 -17.67
N CYS A 232 -34.51 -10.97 -16.60
CA CYS A 232 -35.70 -10.72 -15.77
C CYS A 232 -35.92 -9.25 -15.34
N GLY A 233 -35.03 -8.33 -15.72
CA GLY A 233 -35.09 -6.93 -15.31
C GLY A 233 -34.69 -6.65 -13.86
N GLY A 234 -34.42 -7.68 -13.05
CA GLY A 234 -34.06 -7.55 -11.63
C GLY A 234 -32.68 -6.93 -11.38
N GLN A 235 -32.45 -6.46 -10.15
CA GLN A 235 -31.19 -5.81 -9.77
C GLN A 235 -30.02 -6.81 -9.74
N LEU A 236 -28.86 -6.37 -10.22
CA LEU A 236 -27.64 -7.16 -10.27
C LEU A 236 -26.66 -6.70 -9.18
N HIS A 237 -26.12 -7.66 -8.43
CA HIS A 237 -25.03 -7.44 -7.48
C HIS A 237 -23.75 -8.09 -7.98
N LEU A 238 -22.67 -7.33 -8.01
CA LEU A 238 -21.33 -7.80 -8.32
C LEU A 238 -20.61 -8.10 -7.01
N HIS A 239 -20.10 -9.32 -6.88
CA HIS A 239 -19.27 -9.79 -5.79
C HIS A 239 -17.84 -9.93 -6.32
N GLY A 240 -16.84 -9.39 -5.63
CA GLY A 240 -15.42 -9.48 -6.03
C GLY A 240 -14.50 -9.16 -4.86
N GLY A 241 -13.21 -9.08 -5.10
CA GLY A 241 -12.21 -8.85 -4.05
C GLY A 241 -11.58 -10.15 -3.52
N ALA A 242 -10.60 -10.01 -2.62
CA ALA A 242 -9.72 -11.07 -2.12
C ALA A 242 -8.98 -11.87 -3.22
N GLY A 243 -8.72 -11.25 -4.38
CA GLY A 243 -8.13 -11.94 -5.54
C GLY A 243 -9.07 -12.91 -6.26
N ALA A 244 -10.36 -12.95 -5.90
CA ALA A 244 -11.36 -13.76 -6.59
C ALA A 244 -11.84 -13.08 -7.89
N LEU A 245 -12.12 -13.90 -8.91
CA LEU A 245 -12.77 -13.42 -10.14
C LEU A 245 -14.13 -12.80 -9.80
N PRO A 246 -14.47 -11.62 -10.36
CA PRO A 246 -15.73 -10.99 -10.08
C PRO A 246 -16.90 -11.84 -10.56
N VAL A 247 -17.94 -11.93 -9.72
CA VAL A 247 -19.16 -12.71 -9.95
C VAL A 247 -20.36 -11.77 -9.86
N ALA A 248 -21.11 -11.59 -10.95
CA ALA A 248 -22.39 -10.89 -10.89
C ALA A 248 -23.52 -11.87 -10.57
N ARG A 249 -24.50 -11.46 -9.76
CA ARG A 249 -25.69 -12.24 -9.40
C ARG A 249 -26.94 -11.38 -9.44
N CYS A 250 -28.00 -11.86 -10.07
CA CYS A 250 -29.31 -11.23 -9.99
C CYS A 250 -30.00 -11.57 -8.67
N THR A 251 -30.55 -10.58 -7.97
CA THR A 251 -31.34 -10.81 -6.74
C THR A 251 -32.73 -11.34 -6.98
N ALA A 252 -33.29 -11.15 -8.18
CA ALA A 252 -34.63 -11.61 -8.51
C ALA A 252 -34.64 -13.05 -9.05
N CYS A 253 -33.93 -13.32 -10.14
CA CYS A 253 -33.92 -14.67 -10.75
C CYS A 253 -32.78 -15.56 -10.27
N GLY A 254 -31.84 -15.04 -9.48
CA GLY A 254 -30.72 -15.82 -8.95
C GLY A 254 -29.63 -16.20 -9.96
N HIS A 255 -29.74 -15.77 -11.22
CA HIS A 255 -28.75 -16.05 -12.25
C HIS A 255 -27.38 -15.46 -11.89
N VAL A 256 -26.31 -16.20 -12.18
CA VAL A 256 -24.93 -15.89 -11.81
C VAL A 256 -24.06 -15.84 -13.07
N TRP A 257 -23.25 -14.79 -13.18
CA TRP A 257 -22.23 -14.62 -14.22
C TRP A 257 -20.85 -14.64 -13.54
N SER A 258 -19.98 -15.57 -13.93
CA SER A 258 -18.60 -15.68 -13.44
C SER A 258 -17.60 -15.64 -14.59
N GLY A 259 -16.43 -15.03 -14.40
CA GLY A 259 -15.39 -14.93 -15.44
C GLY A 259 -15.78 -14.01 -16.60
N GLN A 260 -15.15 -14.16 -17.78
CA GLN A 260 -15.33 -13.31 -18.99
C GLN A 260 -16.80 -13.09 -19.41
N ALA A 261 -17.75 -13.92 -18.95
CA ALA A 261 -19.18 -13.74 -19.19
C ALA A 261 -19.86 -12.66 -18.31
N ALA A 262 -19.20 -12.14 -17.27
CA ALA A 262 -19.69 -11.02 -16.46
C ALA A 262 -19.40 -9.63 -17.07
N VAL A 263 -18.69 -9.59 -18.21
CA VAL A 263 -18.24 -8.36 -18.87
C VAL A 263 -18.97 -8.07 -20.20
N ALA A 264 -20.08 -8.77 -20.49
CA ALA A 264 -20.93 -8.55 -21.68
C ALA A 264 -22.23 -7.80 -21.36
#